data_AF-A0A378MSR1-F1
#
_entry.id   AF-A0A378MSR1-F1
#
_cell.length_a   1.000
_cell.length_b   1.000
_cell.length_c   1.000
_cell.angle_alpha   90.00
_cell.angle_beta   90.00
_cell.angle_gamma   90.00
#
_symmetry.space_group_name_H-M   'P 1'
#
loop_
_entity.id
_entity.type
_entity.pdbx_description
1 polymer ?
#
loop_
_entity_poly.entity_id
_entity_poly.type
_entity_poly.pdbx_seq_one_letter_code
_entity_poly.pdbx_strand_id
1 'polypeptide(L)' 'MPPIGWLIGGVDFKDLAIEIAPAKEGAEAVMLKYGAFIQNVFDFLIIALAVFGMVKVINSLKKAPVVEEAPAEPTAKRNY' A
#
# COMPACT_ATOMS: atom_id res chain seq x y z
N MET A 1 7.87 12.41 2.82
CA MET A 1 7.83 11.63 1.56
C MET A 1 8.44 10.27 1.82
N PRO A 2 7.64 9.20 1.87
CA PRO A 2 8.14 7.85 1.65
C PRO A 2 8.80 7.81 0.26
N PRO A 3 10.00 7.21 0.09
CA PRO A 3 10.76 7.20 -1.17
C PRO A 3 10.03 6.59 -2.39
N ILE A 4 8.89 5.95 -2.14
CA ILE A 4 8.09 5.26 -3.15
C ILE A 4 7.44 6.26 -4.12
N GLY A 5 7.05 7.46 -3.66
CA GLY A 5 6.41 8.46 -4.52
C GLY A 5 7.30 8.98 -5.68
N TRP A 6 8.63 8.94 -5.50
CA TRP A 6 9.57 9.35 -6.55
C TRP A 6 9.74 8.28 -7.65
N LEU A 7 9.55 7.00 -7.31
CA LEU A 7 9.70 5.86 -8.23
C LEU A 7 8.53 5.67 -9.20
N ILE A 8 7.32 6.17 -8.87
CA ILE A 8 6.10 6.00 -9.68
C ILE A 8 5.87 7.17 -10.65
N GLY A 9 6.93 7.90 -11.02
CA GLY A 9 6.88 8.89 -12.12
C GLY A 9 6.77 10.35 -11.71
N GLY A 10 7.13 10.72 -10.47
CA GLY A 10 7.33 12.13 -10.11
C GLY A 10 6.08 13.00 -10.20
N VAL A 11 4.89 12.42 -9.98
CA VAL A 11 3.63 13.17 -9.98
C VAL A 11 3.58 14.01 -8.71
N ASP A 12 3.94 15.30 -8.82
CA ASP A 12 3.87 16.24 -7.71
C ASP A 12 2.47 16.86 -7.64
N PHE A 13 1.63 16.29 -6.79
CA PHE A 13 0.28 16.81 -6.57
C PHE A 13 0.30 18.11 -5.78
N LYS A 14 1.42 18.56 -5.21
CA LYS A 14 1.51 19.77 -4.37
C LYS A 14 1.11 21.06 -5.06
N ASP A 15 1.27 21.12 -6.39
CA ASP A 15 0.96 22.30 -7.18
C ASP A 15 -0.54 22.42 -7.51
N LEU A 16 -1.36 21.43 -7.13
CA LEU A 16 -2.82 21.54 -7.17
C LEU A 16 -3.29 22.51 -6.08
N ALA A 17 -3.51 23.74 -6.52
CA ALA A 17 -4.13 24.80 -5.75
C ALA A 17 -5.35 25.35 -6.51
N ILE A 18 -6.44 25.57 -5.78
CA ILE A 18 -7.60 26.33 -6.26
C ILE A 18 -7.49 27.72 -5.66
N GLU A 19 -7.59 28.74 -6.50
CA GLU A 19 -7.81 30.11 -6.04
C GLU A 19 -9.24 30.22 -5.53
N ILE A 20 -9.37 30.47 -4.22
CA ILE A 20 -10.67 30.66 -3.58
C ILE A 20 -11.11 32.13 -3.69
N ALA A 21 -10.15 33.05 -3.75
CA ALA A 21 -10.42 34.47 -3.96
C ALA A 21 -9.31 35.10 -4.83
N PRO A 22 -9.67 35.87 -5.87
CA PRO A 22 -8.69 36.59 -6.66
C PRO A 22 -8.00 37.64 -5.79
N ALA A 23 -6.71 37.86 -6.04
CA ALA A 23 -5.96 38.94 -5.42
C ALA A 23 -6.67 40.27 -5.72
N LYS A 24 -7.10 40.98 -4.66
CA LYS A 24 -7.57 42.37 -4.74
C LYS A 24 -6.44 43.29 -4.31
N GLU A 25 -6.42 44.52 -4.84
CA GLU A 25 -5.38 45.53 -4.57
C GLU A 25 -4.98 45.57 -3.09
N GLY A 26 -3.76 45.11 -2.79
CA GLY A 26 -3.18 45.08 -1.44
C GLY A 26 -3.26 43.74 -0.67
N ALA A 27 -3.90 42.70 -1.23
CA ALA A 27 -4.02 41.39 -0.58
C ALA A 27 -3.57 40.24 -1.50
N GLU A 28 -2.76 39.32 -0.96
CA GLU A 28 -2.32 38.11 -1.65
C GLU A 28 -3.51 37.20 -1.98
N ALA A 29 -3.41 36.48 -3.11
CA ALA A 29 -4.41 35.51 -3.52
C ALA A 29 -4.52 34.39 -2.46
N VAL A 30 -5.74 34.11 -2.01
CA VAL A 30 -5.99 33.00 -1.09
C VAL A 30 -6.05 31.71 -1.90
N MET A 31 -4.92 31.01 -1.93
CA MET A 31 -4.79 29.71 -2.57
C MET A 31 -5.03 28.58 -1.56
N LEU A 32 -6.00 27.72 -1.85
CA LEU A 32 -6.19 26.48 -1.11
C LEU A 32 -5.34 25.38 -1.75
N LYS A 33 -4.19 25.08 -1.13
CA LYS A 33 -3.28 24.01 -1.56
C LYS A 33 -3.80 22.64 -1.08
N TYR A 34 -4.77 22.08 -1.80
CA TYR A 34 -5.29 20.73 -1.50
C TYR A 34 -4.38 19.61 -2.03
N GLY A 35 -3.37 19.96 -2.82
CA GLY A 35 -2.35 19.03 -3.31
C GLY A 35 -1.69 18.19 -2.22
N ALA A 36 -1.35 18.80 -1.08
CA ALA A 36 -0.75 18.10 0.05
C ALA A 36 -1.70 17.07 0.70
N PHE A 37 -3.00 17.35 0.71
CA PHE A 37 -4.00 16.41 1.22
C PHE A 37 -4.09 15.16 0.32
N ILE A 38 -4.19 15.36 -0.99
CA ILE A 38 -4.23 14.27 -1.96
C ILE A 38 -2.95 13.43 -1.87
N GLN A 39 -1.78 14.07 -1.76
CA GLN A 39 -0.51 13.37 -1.61
C GLN A 39 -0.48 12.49 -0.34
N ASN A 40 -0.96 13.01 0.80
CA ASN A 40 -1.04 12.21 2.03
C ASN A 40 -1.98 11.01 1.88
N VAL A 41 -3.10 11.14 1.15
CA VAL A 41 -4.02 10.03 0.87
C VAL A 41 -3.33 8.96 0.01
N PHE A 42 -2.64 9.36 -1.06
CA PHE A 42 -1.89 8.43 -1.89
C PHE A 42 -0.75 7.74 -1.14
N ASP A 43 0.02 8.47 -0.32
CA ASP A 43 1.07 7.90 0.53
C ASP A 43 0.49 6.83 1.47
N PHE A 44 -0.65 7.11 2.10
CA PHE A 44 -1.34 6.15 2.96
C PHE A 44 -1.80 4.90 2.19
N LEU A 45 -2.40 5.08 1.01
CA LEU A 45 -2.85 3.96 0.16
C LEU A 45 -1.69 3.09 -0.32
N ILE A 46 -0.58 3.69 -0.75
CA ILE A 46 0.62 2.98 -1.18
C ILE A 46 1.20 2.16 -0.02
N ILE A 47 1.34 2.76 1.17
CA ILE A 47 1.85 2.07 2.35
C ILE A 47 0.91 0.92 2.74
N ALA A 48 -0.41 1.15 2.74
CA ALA A 48 -1.39 0.12 3.05
C ALA A 48 -1.31 -1.07 2.06
N LEU A 49 -1.22 -0.79 0.76
CA LEU A 49 -1.06 -1.81 -0.27
C LEU A 49 0.27 -2.56 -0.14
N ALA A 50 1.36 -1.86 0.18
CA ALA A 50 2.67 -2.48 0.39
C ALA A 50 2.67 -3.43 1.59
N VAL A 51 2.12 -3.00 2.73
CA VAL A 51 1.99 -3.85 3.93
C VAL A 51 1.08 -5.05 3.66
N PHE A 52 -0.07 -4.82 3.01
CA PHE A 52 -0.99 -5.89 2.64
C PHE A 52 -0.33 -6.91 1.69
N GLY A 53 0.37 -6.42 0.66
CA GLY A 53 1.14 -7.25 -0.27
C GLY A 53 2.22 -8.07 0.44
N MET A 54 2.99 -7.45 1.34
CA MET A 54 4.01 -8.12 2.13
C MET A 54 3.40 -9.25 2.99
N VAL A 55 2.32 -8.97 3.72
CA VAL A 55 1.62 -9.99 4.52
C VAL A 55 1.08 -11.12 3.65
N LYS A 56 0.52 -10.81 2.48
CA LYS A 56 0.02 -11.80 1.52
C LYS A 56 1.15 -12.69 1.00
N VAL A 57 2.31 -12.12 0.67
CA VAL A 57 3.50 -12.86 0.21
C VAL A 57 3.99 -13.79 1.31
N ILE A 58 4.16 -13.30 2.54
CA ILE A 58 4.61 -14.12 3.68
C ILE A 58 3.62 -15.26 3.95
N ASN A 59 2.31 -14.98 3.96
CA ASN A 59 1.29 -16.00 4.17
C ASN A 59 1.23 -17.01 3.00
N SER A 60 1.47 -16.57 1.77
CA SER A 60 1.52 -17.46 0.60
C SER A 60 2.74 -18.37 0.62
N LEU A 61 3.91 -17.87 1.02
CA LEU A 61 5.13 -18.66 1.17
C LEU A 61 5.03 -19.66 2.33
N LYS A 62 4.38 -19.28 3.44
CA LYS A 62 4.04 -20.21 4.53
C LYS A 62 3.01 -21.27 4.13
N LYS A 63 2.27 -21.05 3.04
CA LYS A 63 1.31 -22.01 2.47
C LYS A 63 1.93 -22.90 1.38
N ALA A 64 3.24 -22.78 1.12
CA ALA A 64 3.94 -23.81 0.35
C ALA A 64 3.77 -25.14 1.09
N PRO A 65 3.30 -26.20 0.41
CA PRO A 65 2.87 -27.41 1.08
C PRO A 65 4.07 -28.05 1.75
N VAL A 66 4.00 -28.19 3.08
CA VAL A 66 4.59 -29.37 3.71
C VAL A 66 3.84 -30.54 3.08
N VAL A 67 4.41 -31.05 2.00
CA VAL A 67 4.24 -32.44 1.61
C VAL A 67 4.95 -33.24 2.70
N GLU A 68 4.31 -33.36 3.86
CA GLU A 68 4.49 -34.54 4.70
C GLU A 68 3.25 -35.36 4.43
N GLU A 69 3.40 -36.16 3.38
CA GLU A 69 3.01 -37.56 3.35
C GLU A 69 1.96 -37.91 4.39
N ALA A 70 0.72 -38.13 3.91
CA ALA A 70 -0.21 -38.98 4.62
C ALA A 70 0.58 -40.22 5.08
N PRO A 71 0.69 -40.51 6.39
CA PRO A 71 1.34 -41.74 6.80
C PRO A 71 0.47 -42.85 6.23
N ALA A 72 1.01 -43.54 5.22
CA ALA A 72 0.40 -44.73 4.66
C ALA A 72 0.09 -45.66 5.82
N GLU A 73 -1.19 -46.02 5.97
CA GLU A 73 -1.65 -47.01 6.94
C GLU A 73 -0.80 -48.28 6.80
N PRO A 74 0.00 -48.68 7.80
CA PRO A 74 0.53 -50.02 7.81
C PRO A 74 -0.60 -50.91 8.29
N THR A 75 -1.24 -51.56 7.33
CA THR A 75 -1.99 -52.79 7.51
C THR A 75 -1.11 -53.81 8.25
N ALA A 76 -1.20 -53.85 9.57
CA ALA A 76 -0.59 -54.91 10.38
C ALA A 76 -1.71 -55.72 11.05
N LYS A 77 -2.25 -56.67 10.27
CA LYS A 77 -2.85 -57.86 10.84
C LYS A 77 -1.81 -58.53 11.74
N ARG A 78 -2.12 -58.75 13.01
CA ARG A 78 -1.52 -59.83 13.79
C ARG A 78 -2.51 -60.29 14.86
N ASN A 79 -3.14 -61.42 14.57
CA ASN A 79 -3.89 -62.24 15.52
C ASN A 79 -2.94 -62.64 16.67
N TYR A 80 -3.40 -62.54 17.92
CA TYR A 80 -3.25 -63.56 18.97
C TYR A 80 -4.18 -63.26 20.14
#